data_AF-A0A507ETB2-F1
#
_entry.id   AF-A0A507ETB2-F1
#
_cell.length_a   1.000
_cell.length_b   1.000
_cell.length_c   1.000
_cell.angle_alpha   90.00
_cell.angle_beta   90.00
_cell.angle_gamma   90.00
#
_symmetry.space_group_name_H-M   'P 1'
#
loop_
_entity.id
_entity.type
_entity.pdbx_description
1 polymer ?
#
loop_
_entity_poly.entity_id
_entity_poly.type
_entity_poly.pdbx_seq_one_letter_code
_entity_poly.pdbx_strand_id
1 'polypeptide(L)'
;MGSDESSTDRTPCHVLTLEALLKVTFHFIFFTIMTAPTHAELVAKAQRLVREKDALETHIRELEQVLQSVCKPQGVGMDDPLTDAAGFPRADIDVYQVRHMRVEIIRKKNDLKAIMKDIEQALHDVHAQAKLEPTVAAAETRERTATNDDNLKPFALVNGVAPDSPADEAGMKRNDLILRFGTVDATHREALKRLSDLVAGSENKPIDILIRRDGTVTALTVTPHKWSGRGLLG
;
A
#
# COMPACT_ATOMS: atom_id res chain seq x y z
N MET A 1 12.17 25.50 93.32
CA MET A 1 13.44 24.94 93.84
C MET A 1 13.54 23.49 93.38
N GLY A 2 14.69 23.09 92.82
CA GLY A 2 15.01 21.72 92.39
C GLY A 2 14.52 21.44 90.96
N SER A 3 15.31 21.60 89.89
CA SER A 3 16.63 21.03 89.55
C SER A 3 16.57 19.56 89.11
N ASP A 4 17.23 19.32 87.97
CA ASP A 4 17.92 18.09 87.54
C ASP A 4 17.08 16.99 86.87
N GLU A 5 17.53 16.24 85.87
CA GLU A 5 18.58 16.32 84.84
C GLU A 5 18.45 15.00 84.05
N SER A 6 18.99 14.95 82.82
CA SER A 6 19.32 13.74 82.03
C SER A 6 18.15 12.97 81.38
N SER A 7 18.29 12.28 80.25
CA SER A 7 19.24 12.20 79.14
C SER A 7 18.74 11.03 78.28
N THR A 8 19.07 11.03 76.99
CA THR A 8 18.99 9.90 76.03
C THR A 8 17.59 9.40 75.66
N ASP A 9 17.28 8.89 74.47
CA ASP A 9 17.86 8.78 73.13
C ASP A 9 16.80 7.93 72.37
N ARG A 10 16.83 7.96 71.04
CA ARG A 10 16.20 7.00 70.10
C ARG A 10 14.73 7.18 69.76
N THR A 11 14.53 7.84 68.62
CA THR A 11 13.61 7.35 67.58
C THR A 11 13.81 5.84 67.34
N PRO A 12 12.76 5.10 66.95
CA PRO A 12 12.68 4.79 65.52
C PRO A 12 11.26 4.71 64.93
N CYS A 13 11.21 5.16 63.68
CA CYS A 13 10.64 4.48 62.51
C CYS A 13 9.14 4.13 62.45
N HIS A 14 8.47 4.85 61.54
CA HIS A 14 7.78 4.30 60.36
C HIS A 14 6.99 3.00 60.56
N VAL A 15 5.71 3.15 60.88
CA VAL A 15 4.67 2.20 60.44
C VAL A 15 3.79 2.94 59.45
N LEU A 16 4.28 3.06 58.21
CA LEU A 16 3.42 3.38 57.07
C LEU A 16 2.88 2.06 56.51
N THR A 17 1.57 1.97 56.56
CA THR A 17 0.69 0.86 56.17
C THR A 17 0.99 0.31 54.78
N LEU A 18 1.20 -1.01 54.73
CA LEU A 18 1.56 -1.84 53.59
C LEU A 18 0.38 -2.12 52.62
N GLU A 19 -0.57 -1.19 52.48
CA GLU A 19 -1.74 -1.35 51.59
C GLU A 19 -1.65 -0.56 50.26
N ALA A 20 -0.60 0.26 50.08
CA ALA A 20 -0.47 1.08 48.87
C ALA A 20 0.38 0.43 47.75
N LEU A 21 1.13 -0.64 48.03
CA LEU A 21 2.12 -1.17 47.09
C LEU A 21 1.60 -2.27 46.13
N LEU A 22 0.43 -2.86 46.40
CA LEU A 22 -0.16 -3.92 45.57
C LEU A 22 -1.12 -3.40 44.49
N LYS A 23 -1.59 -2.15 44.59
CA LYS A 23 -2.46 -1.52 43.57
C LYS A 23 -1.68 -0.89 42.41
N VAL A 24 -0.42 -0.48 42.63
CA VAL A 24 0.42 0.13 41.59
C VAL A 24 1.08 -0.94 40.71
N THR A 25 1.35 -2.12 41.25
CA THR A 25 1.89 -3.26 40.48
C THR A 25 0.84 -3.95 39.60
N PHE A 26 -0.46 -3.88 39.94
CA PHE A 26 -1.52 -4.51 39.13
C PHE A 26 -1.93 -3.68 37.91
N HIS A 27 -1.74 -2.35 37.93
CA HIS A 27 -2.00 -1.50 36.76
C HIS A 27 -0.87 -1.53 35.72
N PHE A 28 0.33 -1.98 36.11
CA PHE A 28 1.49 -2.03 35.20
C PHE A 28 1.65 -3.36 34.45
N ILE A 29 0.97 -4.43 34.87
CA ILE A 29 1.01 -5.74 34.19
C ILE A 29 -0.16 -5.91 33.21
N PHE A 30 -1.19 -5.07 33.31
CA PHE A 30 -2.30 -5.00 32.33
C PHE A 30 -2.07 -4.00 31.18
N PHE A 31 -0.87 -3.41 31.07
CA PHE A 31 -0.38 -2.88 29.79
C PHE A 31 0.14 -4.06 28.96
N THR A 32 -0.73 -5.05 28.76
CA THR A 32 -0.51 -6.17 27.86
C THR A 32 -0.37 -5.61 26.45
N ILE A 33 0.88 -5.36 26.06
CA ILE A 33 1.42 -5.58 24.72
C ILE A 33 0.35 -5.42 23.61
N MET A 34 -0.15 -4.20 23.40
CA MET A 34 -0.65 -3.81 22.08
C MET A 34 0.59 -3.63 21.20
N THR A 35 1.25 -4.74 20.86
CA THR A 35 2.13 -4.76 19.69
C THR A 35 1.26 -4.40 18.51
N ALA A 36 1.50 -3.22 17.93
CA ALA A 36 0.91 -2.88 16.65
C ALA A 36 1.19 -4.03 15.68
N PRO A 37 0.20 -4.45 14.86
CA PRO A 37 0.42 -5.54 13.92
C PRO A 37 1.62 -5.20 13.06
N THR A 38 2.52 -6.14 12.80
CA THR A 38 3.66 -5.84 11.94
C THR A 38 3.19 -5.73 10.48
N HIS A 39 3.92 -4.96 9.65
CA HIS A 39 3.60 -4.87 8.22
C HIS A 39 3.53 -6.26 7.56
N ALA A 40 4.40 -7.19 7.98
CA ALA A 40 4.38 -8.58 7.53
C ALA A 40 3.07 -9.32 7.90
N GLU A 41 2.53 -9.10 9.10
CA GLU A 41 1.24 -9.67 9.52
C GLU A 41 0.06 -9.09 8.74
N LEU A 42 0.08 -7.79 8.41
CA LEU A 42 -0.95 -7.17 7.58
C LEU A 42 -0.92 -7.72 6.14
N VAL A 43 0.28 -7.88 5.56
CA VAL A 43 0.43 -8.51 4.24
C VAL A 43 -0.05 -9.96 4.28
N ALA A 44 0.28 -10.71 5.33
CA ALA A 44 -0.21 -12.09 5.50
C ALA A 44 -1.75 -12.15 5.63
N LYS A 45 -2.36 -11.20 6.35
CA LYS A 45 -3.82 -11.06 6.44
C LYS A 45 -4.44 -10.79 5.06
N ALA A 46 -3.89 -9.85 4.29
CA ALA A 46 -4.37 -9.55 2.95
C ALA A 46 -4.25 -10.77 2.01
N GLN A 47 -3.12 -11.47 2.02
CA GLN A 47 -2.92 -12.69 1.24
C GLN A 47 -3.90 -13.81 1.62
N ARG A 48 -4.23 -13.95 2.93
CA ARG A 48 -5.22 -14.92 3.40
C ARG A 48 -6.61 -14.59 2.84
N LEU A 49 -7.03 -13.34 2.90
CA LEU A 49 -8.33 -12.89 2.37
C LEU A 49 -8.44 -13.11 0.85
N VAL A 50 -7.35 -12.89 0.11
CA VAL A 50 -7.31 -13.19 -1.34
C VAL A 50 -7.52 -14.68 -1.62
N ARG A 51 -6.85 -15.57 -0.86
CA ARG A 51 -7.05 -17.02 -1.02
C ARG A 51 -8.50 -17.43 -0.69
N GLU A 52 -9.09 -16.83 0.33
CA GLU A 52 -10.47 -17.09 0.72
C GLU A 52 -11.48 -16.61 -0.33
N LYS A 53 -11.26 -15.42 -0.92
CA LYS A 53 -11.98 -14.92 -2.10
C LYS A 53 -11.92 -15.94 -3.24
N ASP A 54 -10.72 -16.40 -3.61
CA ASP A 54 -10.54 -17.31 -4.74
C ASP A 54 -11.23 -18.67 -4.49
N ALA A 55 -11.25 -19.14 -3.25
CA ALA A 55 -11.99 -20.34 -2.85
C ALA A 55 -13.51 -20.14 -2.97
N LEU A 56 -14.04 -19.01 -2.50
CA LEU A 56 -15.46 -18.69 -2.64
C LEU A 56 -15.88 -18.53 -4.10
N GLU A 57 -15.07 -17.85 -4.91
CA GLU A 57 -15.34 -17.70 -6.35
C GLU A 57 -15.36 -19.04 -7.08
N THR A 58 -14.52 -19.98 -6.66
CA THR A 58 -14.52 -21.34 -7.21
C THR A 58 -15.79 -22.08 -6.82
N HIS A 59 -16.19 -22.01 -5.55
CA HIS A 59 -17.43 -22.65 -5.08
C HIS A 59 -18.69 -22.04 -5.72
N ILE A 60 -18.75 -20.71 -5.88
CA ILE A 60 -19.86 -20.04 -6.60
C ILE A 60 -19.94 -20.56 -8.04
N ARG A 61 -18.80 -20.65 -8.74
CA ARG A 61 -18.77 -21.16 -10.12
C ARG A 61 -19.24 -22.61 -10.22
N GLU A 62 -18.86 -23.46 -9.27
CA GLU A 62 -19.33 -24.85 -9.21
C GLU A 62 -20.85 -24.92 -9.01
N LEU A 63 -21.40 -24.16 -8.05
CA LEU A 63 -22.85 -24.11 -7.82
C LEU A 63 -23.61 -23.56 -9.03
N GLU A 64 -23.10 -22.50 -9.67
CA GLU A 64 -23.68 -21.94 -10.89
C GLU A 64 -23.63 -22.94 -12.06
N GLN A 65 -22.54 -23.70 -12.19
CA GLN A 65 -22.41 -24.74 -13.20
C GLN A 65 -23.39 -25.89 -12.97
N VAL A 66 -23.57 -26.34 -11.72
CA VAL A 66 -24.56 -27.35 -11.35
C VAL A 66 -25.96 -26.83 -11.70
N LEU A 67 -26.31 -25.62 -11.27
CA LEU A 67 -27.60 -24.99 -11.57
C LEU A 67 -27.84 -24.92 -13.09
N GLN A 68 -26.84 -24.48 -13.86
CA GLN A 68 -26.91 -24.41 -15.31
C GLN A 68 -27.11 -25.80 -15.93
N SER A 69 -26.40 -26.83 -15.46
CA SER A 69 -26.53 -28.18 -16.01
C SER A 69 -27.91 -28.79 -15.77
N VAL A 70 -28.49 -28.56 -14.58
CA VAL A 70 -29.81 -29.07 -14.20
C VAL A 70 -30.93 -28.34 -14.93
N CYS A 71 -30.76 -27.04 -15.20
CA CYS A 71 -31.86 -26.17 -15.61
C CYS A 71 -31.77 -25.60 -17.05
N LYS A 72 -30.67 -25.81 -17.77
CA LYS A 72 -30.50 -25.35 -19.16
C LYS A 72 -31.55 -25.90 -20.15
N PRO A 73 -32.00 -27.17 -20.05
CA PRO A 73 -33.10 -27.67 -20.89
C PRO A 73 -34.45 -26.99 -20.63
N GLN A 74 -34.69 -26.56 -19.39
CA GLN A 74 -35.97 -26.01 -18.92
C GLN A 74 -36.00 -24.47 -18.91
N GLY A 75 -34.86 -23.83 -19.22
CA GLY A 75 -34.75 -22.37 -19.31
C GLY A 75 -34.87 -21.65 -17.97
N VAL A 76 -34.39 -22.26 -16.88
CA VAL A 76 -34.46 -21.68 -15.53
C VAL A 76 -33.05 -21.29 -15.06
N GLY A 77 -32.76 -19.99 -15.00
CA GLY A 77 -31.51 -19.41 -14.53
C GLY A 77 -31.56 -19.02 -13.04
N MET A 78 -30.84 -17.98 -12.66
CA MET A 78 -30.78 -17.50 -11.27
C MET A 78 -32.00 -16.65 -10.89
N ASP A 79 -32.54 -15.90 -11.85
CA ASP A 79 -33.57 -14.88 -11.62
C ASP A 79 -34.94 -15.28 -12.20
N ASP A 80 -35.02 -16.42 -12.89
CA ASP A 80 -36.25 -16.87 -13.57
C ASP A 80 -37.32 -17.37 -12.59
N PRO A 81 -38.62 -17.21 -12.93
CA PRO A 81 -39.72 -17.64 -12.07
C PRO A 81 -39.78 -19.16 -11.91
N LEU A 82 -39.91 -19.63 -10.67
CA LEU A 82 -40.05 -21.05 -10.32
C LEU A 82 -41.51 -21.55 -10.34
N THR A 83 -42.43 -20.66 -10.71
CA THR A 83 -43.86 -20.97 -10.86
C THR A 83 -44.25 -20.98 -12.33
N ASP A 84 -45.35 -21.67 -12.62
CA ASP A 84 -46.02 -21.63 -13.92
C ASP A 84 -46.88 -20.37 -14.09
N ALA A 85 -47.60 -20.27 -15.21
CA ALA A 85 -48.49 -19.15 -15.50
C ALA A 85 -49.74 -19.09 -14.59
N ALA A 86 -50.08 -20.19 -13.92
CA ALA A 86 -51.20 -20.27 -12.98
C ALA A 86 -50.77 -19.99 -11.52
N GLY A 87 -49.47 -19.80 -11.27
CA GLY A 87 -48.91 -19.50 -9.95
C GLY A 87 -48.56 -20.74 -9.12
N PHE A 88 -48.54 -21.93 -9.71
CA PHE A 88 -48.18 -23.17 -9.04
C PHE A 88 -46.69 -23.52 -9.27
N PRO A 89 -46.06 -24.27 -8.35
CA PRO A 89 -44.69 -24.77 -8.55
C PRO A 89 -44.58 -25.57 -9.83
N ARG A 90 -43.56 -25.28 -10.63
CA ARG A 90 -43.29 -25.98 -11.89
C ARG A 90 -43.06 -27.48 -11.66
N ALA A 91 -43.71 -28.31 -12.48
CA ALA A 91 -43.60 -29.77 -12.39
C ALA A 91 -42.39 -30.34 -13.16
N ASP A 92 -41.82 -29.57 -14.08
CA ASP A 92 -40.66 -29.93 -14.90
C ASP A 92 -39.31 -29.78 -14.19
N ILE A 93 -39.30 -29.16 -12.99
CA ILE A 93 -38.09 -28.91 -12.20
C ILE A 93 -38.30 -29.30 -10.73
N ASP A 94 -37.20 -29.67 -10.07
CA ASP A 94 -37.17 -29.74 -8.61
C ASP A 94 -37.03 -28.33 -8.03
N VAL A 95 -38.18 -27.67 -7.79
CA VAL A 95 -38.27 -26.31 -7.24
C VAL A 95 -37.53 -26.18 -5.91
N TYR A 96 -37.51 -27.24 -5.08
CA TYR A 96 -36.86 -27.21 -3.78
C TYR A 96 -35.33 -27.12 -3.93
N GLN A 97 -34.75 -27.97 -4.79
CA GLN A 97 -33.31 -27.99 -5.03
C GLN A 97 -32.84 -26.70 -5.69
N VAL A 98 -33.58 -26.24 -6.72
CA VAL A 98 -33.27 -24.97 -7.39
C VAL A 98 -33.31 -23.81 -6.41
N ARG A 99 -34.33 -23.73 -5.56
CA ARG A 99 -34.42 -22.69 -4.53
C ARG A 99 -33.27 -22.75 -3.54
N HIS A 100 -32.87 -23.95 -3.09
CA HIS A 100 -31.73 -24.11 -2.17
C HIS A 100 -30.43 -23.66 -2.80
N MET A 101 -30.12 -24.12 -4.01
CA MET A 101 -28.92 -23.71 -4.75
C MET A 101 -28.88 -22.20 -4.97
N ARG A 102 -30.01 -21.58 -5.37
CA ARG A 102 -30.10 -20.12 -5.52
C ARG A 102 -29.82 -19.39 -4.21
N VAL A 103 -30.44 -19.83 -3.11
CA VAL A 103 -30.20 -19.22 -1.79
C VAL A 103 -28.74 -19.36 -1.37
N GLU A 104 -28.12 -20.51 -1.64
CA GLU A 104 -26.71 -20.74 -1.33
C GLU A 104 -25.78 -19.83 -2.15
N ILE A 105 -26.00 -19.72 -3.45
CA ILE A 105 -25.26 -18.82 -4.34
C ILE A 105 -25.38 -17.37 -3.85
N ILE A 106 -26.59 -16.91 -3.48
CA ILE A 106 -26.81 -15.55 -2.97
C ILE A 106 -26.02 -15.31 -1.69
N ARG A 107 -26.06 -16.26 -0.75
CA ARG A 107 -25.30 -16.18 0.51
C ARG A 107 -23.81 -16.07 0.22
N LYS A 108 -23.27 -16.95 -0.62
CA LYS A 108 -21.84 -16.97 -1.00
C LYS A 108 -21.42 -15.69 -1.73
N LYS A 109 -22.27 -15.13 -2.59
CA LYS A 109 -22.03 -13.83 -3.25
C LYS A 109 -21.99 -12.67 -2.25
N ASN A 110 -22.85 -12.70 -1.22
CA ASN A 110 -22.81 -11.71 -0.15
C ASN A 110 -21.54 -11.85 0.71
N ASP A 111 -21.13 -13.08 1.02
CA ASP A 111 -19.87 -13.37 1.72
C ASP A 111 -18.68 -12.84 0.90
N LEU A 112 -18.65 -13.12 -0.41
CA LEU A 112 -17.62 -12.61 -1.32
C LEU A 112 -17.56 -11.08 -1.31
N LYS A 113 -18.71 -10.39 -1.34
CA LYS A 113 -18.78 -8.93 -1.25
C LYS A 113 -18.21 -8.42 0.09
N ALA A 114 -18.46 -9.12 1.19
CA ALA A 114 -17.87 -8.79 2.48
C ALA A 114 -16.34 -8.97 2.48
N ILE A 115 -15.84 -10.09 1.94
CA ILE A 115 -14.39 -10.33 1.83
C ILE A 115 -13.72 -9.29 0.93
N MET A 116 -14.34 -8.89 -0.19
CA MET A 116 -13.79 -7.84 -1.04
C MET A 116 -13.62 -6.51 -0.29
N LYS A 117 -14.60 -6.16 0.56
CA LYS A 117 -14.50 -4.99 1.44
C LYS A 117 -13.39 -5.14 2.48
N ASP A 118 -13.22 -6.33 3.04
CA ASP A 118 -12.14 -6.60 4.00
C ASP A 118 -10.76 -6.58 3.33
N ILE A 119 -10.65 -6.99 2.06
CA ILE A 119 -9.42 -6.87 1.25
C ILE A 119 -9.09 -5.40 1.02
N GLU A 120 -10.07 -4.58 0.62
CA GLU A 120 -9.90 -3.13 0.46
C GLU A 120 -9.36 -2.50 1.74
N GLN A 121 -9.99 -2.81 2.89
CA GLN A 121 -9.52 -2.33 4.19
C GLN A 121 -8.11 -2.84 4.51
N ALA A 122 -7.81 -4.12 4.30
CA ALA A 122 -6.49 -4.69 4.58
C ALA A 122 -5.40 -4.05 3.72
N LEU A 123 -5.69 -3.72 2.46
CA LEU A 123 -4.76 -2.99 1.59
C LEU A 123 -4.53 -1.57 2.09
N HIS A 124 -5.59 -0.87 2.51
CA HIS A 124 -5.46 0.43 3.15
C HIS A 124 -4.61 0.36 4.42
N ASP A 125 -4.78 -0.67 5.24
CA ASP A 125 -3.99 -0.86 6.47
C ASP A 125 -2.51 -1.12 6.16
N VAL A 126 -2.21 -1.97 5.17
CA VAL A 126 -0.83 -2.24 4.71
C VAL A 126 -0.16 -0.95 4.24
N HIS A 127 -0.85 -0.17 3.40
CA HIS A 127 -0.33 1.11 2.91
C HIS A 127 -0.24 2.18 4.00
N ALA A 128 -1.19 2.22 4.93
CA ALA A 128 -1.17 3.14 6.08
C ALA A 128 -0.02 2.80 7.03
N GLN A 129 0.30 1.51 7.24
CA GLN A 129 1.48 1.12 7.99
C GLN A 129 2.77 1.38 7.25
N ALA A 130 2.86 1.14 5.95
CA ALA A 130 4.00 1.61 5.16
C ALA A 130 4.15 3.15 5.23
N LYS A 131 3.05 3.86 5.54
CA LYS A 131 3.03 5.30 5.77
C LYS A 131 3.43 5.72 7.19
N LEU A 132 3.08 4.92 8.19
CA LEU A 132 3.36 5.08 9.63
C LEU A 132 4.68 4.42 10.09
N GLU A 133 5.29 3.62 9.23
CA GLU A 133 6.71 3.28 9.20
C GLU A 133 7.47 4.29 8.30
N PRO A 134 7.48 5.61 8.55
CA PRO A 134 8.51 6.47 7.99
C PRO A 134 9.74 6.34 8.88
N THR A 135 10.41 5.20 8.79
CA THR A 135 11.72 5.30 8.14
C THR A 135 11.45 5.06 6.65
N VAL A 136 11.57 6.15 5.88
CA VAL A 136 11.72 6.26 4.41
C VAL A 136 10.53 6.23 3.42
N ALA A 137 9.31 5.73 3.71
CA ALA A 137 8.35 5.47 2.61
C ALA A 137 7.11 6.40 2.45
N ALA A 138 6.99 7.52 3.17
CA ALA A 138 5.74 8.31 3.11
C ALA A 138 5.79 9.83 3.08
N ALA A 139 6.97 10.44 2.95
CA ALA A 139 7.12 11.82 2.47
C ALA A 139 7.00 11.89 0.93
N GLU A 140 6.29 10.94 0.36
CA GLU A 140 6.70 10.28 -0.88
C GLU A 140 5.80 10.67 -2.08
N THR A 141 5.16 11.83 -1.99
CA THR A 141 4.59 12.55 -3.15
C THR A 141 5.06 14.01 -3.21
N ARG A 142 5.83 14.52 -2.22
CA ARG A 142 6.45 15.85 -2.32
C ARG A 142 7.89 15.97 -1.80
N GLU A 143 8.45 14.96 -1.14
CA GLU A 143 9.82 14.97 -0.56
C GLU A 143 10.62 13.69 -0.85
N ARG A 144 10.19 12.89 -1.86
CA ARG A 144 10.80 11.62 -2.30
C ARG A 144 12.11 11.78 -3.09
N THR A 145 12.95 12.77 -2.80
CA THR A 145 14.15 13.09 -3.61
C THR A 145 15.47 13.14 -2.87
N ALA A 146 15.56 12.88 -1.55
CA ALA A 146 16.82 13.11 -0.84
C ALA A 146 17.59 11.88 -0.31
N THR A 147 17.01 10.67 -0.20
CA THR A 147 17.69 9.61 0.60
C THR A 147 17.93 8.26 -0.09
N ASN A 148 17.68 8.11 -1.40
CA ASN A 148 18.16 6.96 -2.18
C ASN A 148 19.20 7.33 -3.25
N ASP A 149 19.61 8.59 -3.30
CA ASP A 149 20.37 9.17 -4.41
C ASP A 149 21.87 8.88 -4.37
N ASP A 150 22.40 8.51 -3.20
CA ASP A 150 23.83 8.18 -3.06
C ASP A 150 24.17 6.81 -3.67
N ASN A 151 23.24 5.86 -3.71
CA ASN A 151 23.46 4.53 -4.29
C ASN A 151 23.03 4.41 -5.77
N LEU A 152 22.52 5.49 -6.37
CA LEU A 152 22.24 5.49 -7.81
C LEU A 152 23.56 5.49 -8.58
N LYS A 153 23.69 4.53 -9.49
CA LYS A 153 24.83 4.46 -10.42
C LYS A 153 24.58 5.44 -11.58
N PRO A 154 25.52 6.32 -11.92
CA PRO A 154 25.39 7.15 -13.11
C PRO A 154 25.41 6.29 -14.38
N PHE A 155 24.49 6.55 -15.31
CA PHE A 155 24.41 5.83 -16.59
C PHE A 155 24.72 6.70 -17.81
N ALA A 156 24.69 8.03 -17.66
CA ALA A 156 24.98 8.97 -18.75
C ALA A 156 25.76 10.18 -18.26
N LEU A 157 26.56 10.77 -19.16
CA LEU A 157 27.34 11.99 -18.94
C LEU A 157 26.87 13.07 -19.92
N VAL A 158 26.66 14.28 -19.43
CA VAL A 158 26.32 15.44 -20.25
C VAL A 158 27.59 16.01 -20.89
N ASN A 159 27.72 15.86 -22.22
CA ASN A 159 28.90 16.33 -22.95
C ASN A 159 28.90 17.85 -23.22
N GLY A 160 27.72 18.46 -23.29
CA GLY A 160 27.51 19.88 -23.57
C GLY A 160 26.03 20.20 -23.53
N VAL A 161 25.70 21.47 -23.31
CA VAL A 161 24.35 22.02 -23.28
C VAL A 161 24.37 23.27 -24.15
N ALA A 162 23.40 23.40 -25.04
CA ALA A 162 23.28 24.57 -25.92
C ALA A 162 22.56 25.72 -25.19
N PRO A 163 22.93 26.99 -25.45
CA PRO A 163 22.25 28.13 -24.85
C PRO A 163 20.78 28.19 -25.30
N ASP A 164 19.91 28.64 -24.40
CA ASP A 164 18.45 28.76 -24.65
C ASP A 164 17.79 27.42 -25.04
N SER A 165 18.38 26.30 -24.61
CA SER A 165 17.82 24.97 -24.80
C SER A 165 17.02 24.53 -23.57
N PRO A 166 16.07 23.59 -23.71
CA PRO A 166 15.34 23.03 -22.57
C PRO A 166 16.25 22.49 -21.45
N ALA A 167 17.42 21.95 -21.78
CA ALA A 167 18.42 21.50 -20.83
C ALA A 167 19.15 22.67 -20.12
N ASP A 168 19.39 23.78 -20.81
CA ASP A 168 19.97 25.01 -20.24
C ASP A 168 18.98 25.69 -19.27
N GLU A 169 17.71 25.79 -19.69
CA GLU A 169 16.61 26.28 -18.85
C GLU A 169 16.43 25.44 -17.58
N ALA A 170 16.62 24.12 -17.69
CA ALA A 170 16.59 23.21 -16.55
C ALA A 170 17.83 23.33 -15.65
N GLY A 171 18.87 24.07 -16.05
CA GLY A 171 20.11 24.28 -15.30
C GLY A 171 21.11 23.12 -15.41
N MET A 172 20.99 22.27 -16.43
CA MET A 172 21.97 21.24 -16.73
C MET A 172 23.28 21.87 -17.22
N LYS A 173 24.41 21.26 -16.88
CA LYS A 173 25.74 21.73 -17.28
C LYS A 173 26.55 20.60 -17.86
N ARG A 174 27.57 20.97 -18.63
CA ARG A 174 28.60 20.05 -19.10
C ARG A 174 29.24 19.34 -17.89
N ASN A 175 29.50 18.05 -18.07
CA ASN A 175 30.05 17.11 -17.09
C ASN A 175 29.08 16.68 -15.96
N ASP A 176 27.79 17.01 -16.05
CA ASP A 176 26.81 16.43 -15.14
C ASP A 176 26.64 14.92 -15.39
N LEU A 177 26.63 14.14 -14.30
CA LEU A 177 26.39 12.70 -14.35
C LEU A 177 24.93 12.42 -14.07
N ILE A 178 24.20 11.87 -15.04
CA ILE A 178 22.78 11.55 -14.90
C ILE A 178 22.64 10.22 -14.15
N LEU A 179 21.97 10.30 -13.00
CA LEU A 179 21.63 9.16 -12.14
C LEU A 179 20.27 8.57 -12.52
N ARG A 180 19.28 9.45 -12.77
CA ARG A 180 17.91 9.08 -13.15
C ARG A 180 17.32 10.14 -14.09
N PHE A 181 16.54 9.70 -15.06
CA PHE A 181 15.82 10.56 -15.99
C PHE A 181 14.36 10.10 -16.09
N GLY A 182 13.45 10.77 -15.39
CA GLY A 182 12.06 10.35 -15.22
C GLY A 182 11.97 8.94 -14.63
N THR A 183 11.49 8.00 -15.44
CA THR A 183 11.35 6.57 -15.09
C THR A 183 12.58 5.73 -15.47
N VAL A 184 13.62 6.34 -16.04
CA VAL A 184 14.80 5.65 -16.58
C VAL A 184 15.98 5.79 -15.63
N ASP A 185 16.66 4.68 -15.35
CA ASP A 185 17.84 4.60 -14.48
C ASP A 185 18.89 3.61 -15.03
N ALA A 186 19.99 3.43 -14.31
CA ALA A 186 21.08 2.51 -14.67
C ALA A 186 20.73 1.02 -14.63
N THR A 187 19.59 0.62 -14.05
CA THR A 187 19.18 -0.78 -13.98
C THR A 187 18.62 -1.27 -15.32
N HIS A 188 18.18 -0.34 -16.16
CA HIS A 188 17.62 -0.62 -17.47
C HIS A 188 18.72 -0.91 -18.51
N ARG A 189 18.68 -2.10 -19.12
CA ARG A 189 19.66 -2.56 -20.14
C ARG A 189 19.77 -1.66 -21.38
N GLU A 190 18.75 -0.83 -21.64
CA GLU A 190 18.68 0.11 -22.78
C GLU A 190 18.34 1.54 -22.31
N ALA A 191 18.93 1.98 -21.18
CA ALA A 191 18.62 3.26 -20.54
C ALA A 191 18.67 4.46 -21.52
N LEU A 192 19.71 4.56 -22.36
CA LEU A 192 19.83 5.68 -23.31
C LEU A 192 18.73 5.71 -24.38
N LYS A 193 18.34 4.53 -24.89
CA LYS A 193 17.26 4.44 -25.88
C LYS A 193 15.92 4.81 -25.24
N ARG A 194 15.65 4.30 -24.04
CA ARG A 194 14.44 4.64 -23.28
C ARG A 194 14.38 6.11 -22.90
N LEU A 195 15.51 6.74 -22.63
CA LEU A 195 15.59 8.18 -22.40
C LEU A 195 15.13 8.93 -23.65
N SER A 196 15.64 8.59 -24.84
CA SER A 196 15.20 9.20 -26.10
C SER A 196 13.71 8.99 -26.37
N ASP A 197 13.19 7.78 -26.13
CA ASP A 197 11.77 7.46 -26.29
C ASP A 197 10.88 8.26 -25.30
N LEU A 198 11.32 8.36 -24.05
CA LEU A 198 10.62 9.11 -23.00
C LEU A 198 10.54 10.60 -23.35
N VAL A 199 11.64 11.19 -23.83
CA VAL A 199 11.71 12.58 -24.26
C VAL A 199 10.79 12.84 -25.44
N ALA A 200 10.79 11.95 -26.44
CA ALA A 200 9.91 12.07 -27.61
C ALA A 200 8.42 11.94 -27.23
N GLY A 201 8.07 11.08 -26.26
CA GLY A 201 6.69 10.90 -25.79
C GLY A 201 6.21 11.94 -24.76
N SER A 202 7.11 12.79 -24.28
CA SER A 202 6.85 13.76 -23.19
C SER A 202 7.08 15.20 -23.60
N GLU A 203 6.85 15.52 -24.88
CA GLU A 203 6.88 16.91 -25.37
C GLU A 203 5.90 17.78 -24.56
N ASN A 204 6.40 18.92 -24.08
CA ASN A 204 5.72 19.89 -23.21
C ASN A 204 5.29 19.34 -21.84
N LYS A 205 5.88 18.23 -21.36
CA LYS A 205 5.64 17.70 -20.02
C LYS A 205 6.91 17.79 -19.18
N PRO A 206 6.82 18.24 -17.91
CA PRO A 206 7.97 18.28 -17.02
C PRO A 206 8.43 16.85 -16.71
N ILE A 207 9.73 16.62 -16.79
CA ILE A 207 10.39 15.37 -16.45
C ILE A 207 11.40 15.64 -15.35
N ASP A 208 11.27 14.92 -14.24
CA ASP A 208 12.20 15.02 -13.12
C ASP A 208 13.48 14.24 -13.42
N ILE A 209 14.62 14.86 -13.17
CA ILE A 209 15.94 14.31 -13.42
C ILE A 209 16.81 14.43 -12.17
N LEU A 210 17.66 13.44 -11.95
CA LEU A 210 18.63 13.42 -10.87
C LEU A 210 20.03 13.40 -11.46
N ILE A 211 20.83 14.39 -11.11
CA ILE A 211 22.21 14.53 -11.58
C ILE A 211 23.19 14.58 -10.42
N ARG A 212 24.44 14.19 -10.68
CA ARG A 212 25.56 14.35 -9.74
C ARG A 212 26.56 15.33 -10.33
N ARG A 213 26.78 16.45 -9.63
CA ARG A 213 27.74 17.51 -9.97
C ARG A 213 28.70 17.70 -8.80
N ASP A 214 29.99 17.58 -9.03
CA ASP A 214 31.03 17.73 -8.01
C ASP A 214 30.80 16.84 -6.76
N GLY A 215 30.25 15.64 -6.97
CA GLY A 215 29.91 14.69 -5.90
C GLY A 215 28.58 14.97 -5.19
N THR A 216 27.93 16.10 -5.45
CA THR A 216 26.62 16.44 -4.87
C THR A 216 25.49 16.01 -5.81
N VAL A 217 24.48 15.33 -5.27
CA VAL A 217 23.28 14.98 -6.04
C VAL A 217 22.31 16.16 -6.04
N THR A 218 21.86 16.57 -7.23
CA THR A 218 20.93 17.66 -7.45
C THR A 218 19.73 17.16 -8.27
N ALA A 219 18.52 17.44 -7.78
CA ALA A 219 17.30 17.21 -8.52
C ALA A 219 16.98 18.44 -9.38
N LEU A 220 16.71 18.21 -10.67
CA LEU A 220 16.27 19.23 -11.62
C LEU A 220 15.00 18.73 -12.31
N THR A 221 14.27 19.65 -12.95
CA THR A 221 13.11 19.30 -13.79
C THR A 221 13.32 19.91 -15.16
N VAL A 222 13.28 19.07 -16.20
CA VAL A 222 13.43 19.49 -17.60
C VAL A 222 12.11 19.31 -18.33
N THR A 223 11.71 20.30 -19.13
CA THR A 223 10.48 20.24 -19.93
C THR A 223 10.86 20.20 -21.41
N PRO A 224 10.86 19.02 -22.07
CA PRO A 224 11.25 18.92 -23.47
C PRO A 224 10.31 19.71 -24.37
N HIS A 225 10.86 20.58 -25.21
CA HIS A 225 10.09 21.35 -26.18
C HIS A 225 10.95 21.69 -27.40
N LYS A 226 10.33 22.14 -28.49
CA LYS A 226 11.04 22.57 -29.70
C LYS A 226 11.74 23.90 -29.45
N TRP A 227 13.04 23.93 -29.73
CA TRP A 227 13.90 25.11 -29.55
C TRP A 227 14.68 25.40 -30.85
N SER A 228 15.56 26.41 -30.84
CA SER A 228 16.29 26.88 -32.03
C SER A 228 17.28 25.88 -32.63
N GLY A 229 17.62 24.80 -31.90
CA GLY A 229 18.52 23.74 -32.32
C GLY A 229 17.84 22.45 -32.80
N ARG A 230 18.56 21.33 -32.73
CA ARG A 230 18.08 20.01 -33.15
C ARG A 230 17.55 19.22 -31.95
N GLY A 231 16.37 18.61 -32.10
CA GLY A 231 15.78 17.75 -31.08
C GLY A 231 14.97 18.53 -30.04
N LEU A 232 14.73 17.91 -28.88
CA LEU A 232 13.80 18.41 -27.86
C LEU A 232 14.49 18.77 -26.53
N LEU A 233 15.82 18.67 -26.42
CA LEU A 233 16.54 18.87 -25.16
C LEU A 233 17.69 19.88 -25.22
N GLY A 234 18.56 19.85 -26.23
CA GLY A 234 19.77 20.69 -26.22
C GLY A 234 21.04 19.91 -26.50
#